data_AF-A0AAE1GMG9-F1
#
_entry.id   AF-A0AAE1GMG9-F1
#
_cell.length_a   1.000
_cell.length_b   1.000
_cell.length_c   1.000
_cell.angle_alpha   90.00
_cell.angle_beta   90.00
_cell.angle_gamma   90.00
#
_symmetry.space_group_name_H-M   'P 1'
#
loop_
_entity.id
_entity.type
_entity.pdbx_description
1 polymer ?
#
loop_
_entity_poly.entity_id
_entity_poly.type
_entity_poly.pdbx_seq_one_letter_code
_entity_poly.pdbx_strand_id
1 'polypeptide(L)'
;MTIPIGSTALANRKRLDVPTARLGQLTAYVEAWYSATRDTYTNADSLYGSLTDIIEDFVEGTRGPTQSKKPCQRTYARDLRIVNCQQTLATYQRQWQKNPGDHEAREAMVVVARHLTELRQEVRKIYWNDFLAKVRQTKSLQEVWQHVNQVRGKNRRPTCTPDPAAKAQELMHDWKGASSLSGLPRHHQEELANQRQRRRDLVHQNVILEDDTCVAITHDELLYAVKRGKSTAPGKDGLTYNVLNAIIAIKGNNPIVDLFNMSYNSGQLPTAWKNALIVPIPKGDGNFRPISLTSCLCKMMERVLLNRLLYKISSKLSSNLHGFMKGRSTSDCFIKCLANTPSKCRAFVDLKGAFDRANKDVIIEELIVKGIKGRLLEWICDYLYNRKAQVWFQGAVSSEETLDLGTPQGSVLSPMLFNTLMDKIARYEFPQGTQVIIYADDIVIQCETPRKLSSALEQLSSLCVQMGLVINEAKTKFQTSLRVCRAPRINGVPITRVPTYKYLGVQISHKKCVQTVTHVRDICLPRLAPLRVLANSGRGVGIPILRMFYISVIRSLIDYAAIVLVQFSMTQLRPIELIQNEAMRIILGCPRTAKIEVL
;
A
#
# COMPACT_ATOMS: atom_id res chain seq x y z
N MET A 1 33.74 8.10 -25.19
CA MET A 1 33.14 9.40 -24.86
C MET A 1 32.35 9.26 -23.57
N THR A 2 32.98 9.67 -22.48
CA THR A 2 32.44 9.76 -21.12
C THR A 2 31.54 10.99 -21.04
N ILE A 3 30.23 10.79 -20.91
CA ILE A 3 29.28 11.86 -20.66
C ILE A 3 29.51 12.35 -19.22
N PRO A 4 29.70 13.67 -18.97
CA PRO A 4 29.83 14.19 -17.63
C PRO A 4 28.48 13.99 -16.91
N ILE A 5 28.49 13.24 -15.81
CA ILE A 5 27.35 13.19 -14.89
C ILE A 5 27.34 14.55 -14.20
N GLY A 6 26.47 15.45 -14.67
CA GLY A 6 26.12 16.67 -13.96
C GLY A 6 25.71 16.32 -12.52
N SER A 7 26.19 17.14 -11.58
CA SER A 7 26.07 16.97 -10.14
C SER A 7 24.63 17.14 -9.62
N THR A 8 23.70 16.28 -9.99
CA THR A 8 22.51 16.04 -9.17
C THR A 8 22.90 15.05 -8.09
N ALA A 9 23.14 15.52 -6.87
CA ALA A 9 23.49 14.70 -5.74
C ALA A 9 22.50 13.53 -5.58
N LEU A 10 22.99 12.29 -5.74
CA LEU A 10 22.24 11.08 -5.41
C LEU A 10 21.87 11.12 -3.93
N ALA A 11 20.61 11.44 -3.62
CA ALA A 11 20.13 11.50 -2.25
C ALA A 11 19.94 10.07 -1.72
N ASN A 12 20.87 9.61 -0.90
CA ASN A 12 20.67 8.40 -0.11
C ASN A 12 19.60 8.66 0.93
N ARG A 13 18.63 7.74 1.04
CA ARG A 13 17.59 7.82 2.05
C ARG A 13 18.21 7.72 3.45
N LYS A 14 18.17 8.81 4.22
CA LYS A 14 18.58 8.84 5.62
C LYS A 14 17.78 7.79 6.41
N ARG A 15 18.48 6.92 7.13
CA ARG A 15 17.90 5.95 8.07
C ARG A 15 18.76 5.94 9.32
N LEU A 16 18.16 6.31 10.43
CA LEU A 16 18.76 6.30 11.76
C LEU A 16 18.40 4.98 12.40
N ASP A 17 19.17 3.95 12.07
CA ASP A 17 18.95 2.58 12.55
C ASP A 17 20.05 2.21 13.54
N VAL A 18 19.67 1.70 14.71
CA VAL A 18 20.60 1.33 15.79
C VAL A 18 20.53 -0.19 16.01
N PRO A 19 21.68 -0.92 15.97
CA PRO A 19 21.69 -2.35 16.25
C PRO A 19 21.10 -2.68 17.62
N THR A 20 20.37 -3.80 17.73
CA THR A 20 19.65 -4.19 18.96
C THR A 20 20.55 -4.19 20.20
N ALA A 21 21.81 -4.64 20.07
CA ALA A 21 22.78 -4.69 21.16
C ALA A 21 23.13 -3.30 21.75
N ARG A 22 22.84 -2.22 21.04
CA ARG A 22 23.16 -0.84 21.44
C ARG A 22 21.94 -0.01 21.83
N LEU A 23 20.74 -0.57 21.73
CA LEU A 23 19.52 0.17 22.08
C LEU A 23 19.50 0.61 23.54
N GLY A 24 20.04 -0.20 24.46
CA GLY A 24 20.17 0.21 25.87
C GLY A 24 21.08 1.42 26.09
N GLN A 25 22.16 1.54 25.31
CA GLN A 25 23.05 2.72 25.37
C GLN A 25 22.36 3.96 24.84
N LEU A 26 21.60 3.83 23.74
CA LEU A 26 20.78 4.92 23.21
C LEU A 26 19.76 5.40 24.24
N THR A 27 19.04 4.47 24.88
CA THR A 27 18.04 4.77 25.90
C THR A 27 18.65 5.60 27.05
N ALA A 28 19.78 5.14 27.62
CA ALA A 28 20.46 5.86 28.69
C ALA A 28 20.99 7.25 28.23
N TYR A 29 21.49 7.34 26.99
CA TYR A 29 21.97 8.60 26.42
C TYR A 29 20.86 9.64 26.29
N VAL A 30 19.70 9.23 25.76
CA VAL A 30 18.52 10.10 25.62
C VAL A 30 17.94 10.46 26.98
N GLU A 31 17.89 9.53 27.93
CA GLU A 31 17.39 9.79 29.29
C GLU A 31 18.24 10.81 30.04
N ALA A 32 19.56 10.72 29.94
CA ALA A 32 20.49 11.68 30.54
C ALA A 32 20.34 13.09 29.93
N TRP A 33 20.32 13.17 28.58
CA TRP A 33 20.07 14.44 27.89
C TRP A 33 18.74 15.07 28.28
N TYR A 34 17.67 14.26 28.30
CA TYR A 34 16.34 14.79 28.56
C TYR A 34 16.20 15.26 30.01
N SER A 35 16.75 14.51 30.97
CA SER A 35 16.75 14.91 32.38
C SER A 35 17.47 16.25 32.60
N ALA A 36 18.52 16.54 31.83
CA ALA A 36 19.27 17.79 31.92
C ALA A 36 18.58 18.98 31.23
N THR A 37 17.74 18.75 30.22
CA THR A 37 17.24 19.81 29.32
C THR A 37 15.72 19.96 29.27
N ARG A 38 14.95 19.07 29.90
CA ARG A 38 13.48 19.02 29.77
C ARG A 38 12.77 20.37 29.98
N ASP A 39 13.23 21.16 30.95
CA ASP A 39 12.56 22.41 31.35
C ASP A 39 12.95 23.60 30.45
N THR A 40 13.81 23.37 29.45
CA THR A 40 14.26 24.41 28.48
C THR A 40 13.38 24.53 27.25
N TYR A 41 12.52 23.53 26.96
CA TYR A 41 11.71 23.50 25.75
C TYR A 41 10.35 24.13 25.97
N THR A 42 10.00 25.12 25.15
CA THR A 42 8.71 25.83 25.25
C THR A 42 7.69 25.38 24.21
N ASN A 43 8.12 24.65 23.18
CA ASN A 43 7.25 24.19 22.10
C ASN A 43 7.71 22.86 21.50
N ALA A 44 6.79 22.18 20.80
CA ALA A 44 7.01 20.86 20.22
C ALA A 44 8.11 20.84 19.13
N ASP A 45 8.24 21.89 18.33
CA ASP A 45 9.26 21.93 17.26
C ASP A 45 10.68 21.95 17.84
N SER A 46 10.91 22.73 18.91
CA SER A 46 12.21 22.80 19.59
C SER A 46 12.63 21.46 20.20
N LEU A 47 11.72 20.81 20.95
CA LEU A 47 11.97 19.51 21.54
C LEU A 47 12.16 18.42 20.47
N TYR A 48 11.39 18.46 19.38
CA TYR A 48 11.53 17.52 18.27
C TYR A 48 12.89 17.65 17.57
N GLY A 49 13.33 18.89 17.32
CA GLY A 49 14.64 19.18 16.71
C GLY A 49 15.77 18.59 17.56
N SER A 50 15.86 19.00 18.83
CA SER A 50 16.91 18.52 19.73
C SER A 50 16.85 17.01 19.98
N LEU A 51 15.67 16.40 20.07
CA LEU A 51 15.54 14.94 20.16
C LEU A 51 16.12 14.25 18.91
N THR A 52 15.86 14.79 17.72
CA THR A 52 16.36 14.24 16.46
C THR A 52 17.88 14.39 16.39
N ASP A 53 18.42 15.56 16.74
CA ASP A 53 19.86 15.83 16.74
C ASP A 53 20.60 14.88 17.70
N ILE A 54 20.09 14.68 18.92
CA ILE A 54 20.69 13.77 19.91
C ILE A 54 20.71 12.32 19.42
N ILE A 55 19.66 11.88 18.73
CA ILE A 55 19.62 10.54 18.12
C ILE A 55 20.63 10.44 16.98
N GLU A 56 20.73 11.49 16.15
CA GLU A 56 21.67 11.56 15.04
C GLU A 56 23.12 11.53 15.53
N ASP A 57 23.46 12.35 16.52
CA ASP A 57 24.78 12.40 17.15
C ASP A 57 25.19 11.03 17.71
N PHE A 58 24.26 10.35 18.39
CA PHE A 58 24.50 8.98 18.84
C PHE A 58 24.74 8.01 17.67
N VAL A 59 24.00 8.11 16.57
CA VAL A 59 24.18 7.24 15.40
C VAL A 59 25.46 7.55 14.63
N GLU A 60 25.88 8.81 14.55
CA GLU A 60 27.08 9.24 13.82
C GLU A 60 28.36 8.98 14.62
N GLY A 61 28.37 9.27 15.93
CA GLY A 61 29.46 8.95 16.84
C GLY A 61 29.74 7.44 16.98
N THR A 62 28.91 6.60 16.36
CA THR A 62 28.98 5.15 16.44
C THR A 62 29.30 4.45 15.12
N ARG A 63 29.46 5.19 14.02
CA ARG A 63 29.90 4.64 12.74
C ARG A 63 31.40 4.36 12.75
N GLY A 64 31.78 3.12 13.04
CA GLY A 64 33.09 2.59 12.64
C GLY A 64 33.22 2.49 11.10
N PRO A 65 34.43 2.30 10.55
CA PRO A 65 34.66 2.28 9.11
C PRO A 65 33.76 1.24 8.44
N THR A 66 32.91 1.73 7.52
CA THR A 66 31.96 0.92 6.76
C THR A 66 32.66 -0.22 6.03
N GLN A 67 32.53 -1.46 6.51
CA GLN A 67 32.84 -2.61 5.69
C GLN A 67 31.94 -2.57 4.46
N SER A 68 32.54 -2.45 3.28
CA SER A 68 31.80 -2.52 2.02
C SER A 68 30.97 -3.82 2.03
N LYS A 69 29.66 -3.69 1.89
CA LYS A 69 28.80 -4.87 1.70
C LYS A 69 29.28 -5.54 0.42
N LYS A 70 29.89 -6.73 0.54
CA LYS A 70 30.28 -7.56 -0.62
C LYS A 70 29.09 -7.60 -1.58
N PRO A 71 29.29 -7.30 -2.88
CA PRO A 71 28.20 -7.29 -3.84
C PRO A 71 27.50 -8.64 -3.78
N CYS A 72 26.21 -8.60 -3.48
CA CYS A 72 25.38 -9.79 -3.38
C CYS A 72 25.46 -10.53 -4.72
N GLN A 73 26.17 -11.66 -4.75
CA GLN A 73 26.24 -12.55 -5.93
C GLN A 73 24.84 -13.13 -6.14
N ARG A 74 24.05 -12.44 -6.97
CA ARG A 74 22.59 -12.64 -7.04
C ARG A 74 22.13 -13.73 -8.02
N THR A 75 23.03 -14.32 -8.79
CA THR A 75 22.70 -15.38 -9.78
C THR A 75 23.91 -16.27 -10.05
N TYR A 76 23.70 -17.59 -10.17
CA TYR A 76 24.73 -18.56 -10.61
C TYR A 76 25.42 -18.17 -11.93
N ALA A 77 24.73 -17.42 -12.81
CA ALA A 77 25.26 -16.93 -14.08
C ALA A 77 26.44 -15.94 -13.96
N ARG A 78 26.77 -15.47 -12.75
CA ARG A 78 27.91 -14.58 -12.47
C ARG A 78 29.02 -15.27 -11.67
N ASP A 79 28.97 -16.60 -11.52
CA ASP A 79 30.07 -17.37 -10.93
C ASP A 79 31.31 -17.23 -11.83
N LEU A 80 32.44 -16.84 -11.23
CA LEU A 80 33.70 -16.61 -11.93
C LEU A 80 34.13 -17.83 -12.75
N ARG A 81 33.89 -19.05 -12.26
CA ARG A 81 34.22 -20.29 -12.99
C ARG A 81 33.41 -20.40 -14.29
N ILE A 82 32.13 -20.04 -14.25
CA ILE A 82 31.24 -20.04 -15.42
C ILE A 82 31.67 -18.95 -16.41
N VAL A 83 31.95 -17.75 -15.93
CA VAL A 83 32.39 -16.61 -16.76
C VAL A 83 33.71 -16.95 -17.47
N ASN A 84 34.68 -17.51 -16.74
CA ASN A 84 35.96 -17.91 -17.31
C ASN A 84 35.78 -19.02 -18.37
N CYS A 85 34.98 -20.06 -18.08
CA CYS A 85 34.69 -21.11 -19.06
C CYS A 85 33.98 -20.58 -20.31
N GLN A 86 33.08 -19.59 -20.17
CA GLN A 86 32.43 -18.94 -21.32
C GLN A 86 33.42 -18.14 -22.16
N GLN A 87 34.36 -17.45 -21.54
CA GLN A 87 35.42 -16.73 -22.24
C GLN A 87 36.33 -17.70 -22.99
N THR A 88 36.75 -18.80 -22.36
CA THR A 88 37.53 -19.87 -22.99
C THR A 88 36.79 -20.50 -24.18
N LEU A 89 35.50 -20.79 -24.02
CA LEU A 89 34.66 -21.31 -25.12
C LEU A 89 34.60 -20.33 -26.30
N ALA A 90 34.44 -19.03 -26.02
CA ALA A 90 34.41 -17.99 -27.05
C ALA A 90 35.76 -17.86 -27.79
N THR A 91 36.88 -18.09 -27.10
CA THR A 91 38.22 -18.10 -27.70
C THR A 91 38.36 -19.25 -28.70
N TYR A 92 38.04 -20.48 -28.31
CA TYR A 92 38.09 -21.65 -29.21
C TYR A 92 37.09 -21.53 -30.37
N GLN A 93 35.89 -20.97 -30.13
CA GLN A 93 34.93 -20.66 -31.19
C GLN A 93 35.50 -19.71 -32.23
N ARG A 94 36.19 -18.63 -31.81
CA ARG A 94 36.82 -17.68 -32.73
C ARG A 94 37.99 -18.30 -33.50
N GLN A 95 38.76 -19.17 -32.88
CA GLN A 95 39.87 -19.89 -33.54
C GLN A 95 39.34 -20.84 -34.63
N TRP A 96 38.33 -21.66 -34.30
CA TRP A 96 37.70 -22.55 -35.27
C TRP A 96 36.99 -21.81 -36.40
N GLN A 97 36.35 -20.67 -36.12
CA GLN A 97 35.75 -19.81 -37.17
C GLN A 97 36.78 -19.23 -38.15
N LYS A 98 38.03 -19.00 -37.70
CA LYS A 98 39.12 -18.51 -38.56
C LYS A 98 39.77 -19.64 -39.36
N ASN A 99 39.80 -20.86 -38.83
CA ASN A 99 40.33 -22.03 -39.51
C ASN A 99 39.44 -23.26 -39.27
N PRO A 100 38.44 -23.52 -40.14
CA PRO A 100 37.50 -24.63 -39.97
C PRO A 100 38.13 -26.03 -40.00
N GLY A 101 39.37 -26.16 -40.53
CA GLY A 101 40.16 -27.39 -40.53
C GLY A 101 40.94 -27.65 -39.23
N ASP A 102 40.88 -26.73 -38.26
CA ASP A 102 41.49 -26.89 -36.94
C ASP A 102 40.67 -27.87 -36.08
N HIS A 103 41.02 -29.15 -36.17
CA HIS A 103 40.38 -30.22 -35.42
C HIS A 103 40.63 -30.10 -33.90
N GLU A 104 41.76 -29.54 -33.49
CA GLU A 104 42.14 -29.36 -32.09
C GLU A 104 41.28 -28.29 -31.40
N ALA A 105 41.07 -27.14 -32.06
CA ALA A 105 40.16 -26.10 -31.57
C ALA A 105 38.70 -26.58 -31.51
N ARG A 106 38.27 -27.43 -32.46
CA ARG A 106 36.93 -28.03 -32.45
C ARG A 106 36.74 -28.99 -31.28
N GLU A 107 37.70 -29.86 -31.02
CA GLU A 107 37.64 -30.79 -29.88
C GLU A 107 37.68 -30.04 -28.54
N ALA A 108 38.58 -29.06 -28.40
CA ALA A 108 38.65 -28.20 -27.23
C ALA A 108 37.33 -27.44 -26.98
N MET A 109 36.69 -26.94 -28.03
CA MET A 109 35.37 -26.30 -27.93
C MET A 109 34.29 -27.26 -27.39
N VAL A 110 34.22 -28.50 -27.88
CA VAL A 110 33.26 -29.51 -27.41
C VAL A 110 33.50 -29.86 -25.95
N VAL A 111 34.77 -30.06 -25.56
CA VAL A 111 35.16 -30.36 -24.17
C VAL A 111 34.79 -29.21 -23.23
N VAL A 112 35.14 -27.97 -23.59
CA VAL A 112 34.81 -26.78 -22.79
C VAL A 112 33.30 -26.56 -22.73
N ALA A 113 32.55 -26.82 -23.80
CA ALA A 113 31.08 -26.73 -23.80
C ALA A 113 30.43 -27.77 -22.87
N ARG A 114 30.95 -29.00 -22.85
CA ARG A 114 30.51 -30.05 -21.91
C ARG A 114 30.83 -29.66 -20.48
N HIS A 115 32.07 -29.25 -20.19
CA HIS A 115 32.48 -28.81 -18.87
C HIS A 115 31.67 -27.60 -18.38
N LEU A 116 31.41 -26.62 -19.25
CA LEU A 116 30.54 -25.48 -18.94
C LEU A 116 29.12 -25.92 -18.58
N THR A 117 28.59 -26.96 -19.22
CA THR A 117 27.27 -27.52 -18.93
C THR A 117 27.23 -28.19 -17.56
N GLU A 118 28.24 -29.02 -17.25
CA GLU A 118 28.42 -29.68 -15.96
C GLU A 118 28.59 -28.66 -14.83
N LEU A 119 29.49 -27.68 -15.02
CA LEU A 119 29.73 -26.60 -14.09
C LEU A 119 28.47 -25.77 -13.85
N ARG A 120 27.69 -25.47 -14.89
CA ARG A 120 26.39 -24.79 -14.74
C ARG A 120 25.42 -25.60 -13.89
N GLN A 121 25.39 -26.92 -14.04
CA GLN A 121 24.55 -27.79 -13.21
C GLN A 121 25.02 -27.81 -11.75
N GLU A 122 26.33 -27.88 -11.53
CA GLU A 122 26.95 -27.87 -10.19
C GLU A 122 26.70 -26.54 -9.45
N VAL A 123 27.03 -25.41 -10.07
CA VAL A 123 26.82 -24.08 -9.47
C VAL A 123 25.33 -23.83 -9.23
N ARG A 124 24.46 -24.25 -10.17
CA ARG A 124 23.01 -24.15 -10.00
C ARG A 124 22.52 -25.00 -8.82
N LYS A 125 23.11 -26.19 -8.60
CA LYS A 125 22.81 -27.06 -7.46
C LYS A 125 23.23 -26.41 -6.14
N ILE A 126 24.44 -25.86 -6.05
CA ILE A 126 24.93 -25.15 -4.84
C ILE A 126 24.02 -23.96 -4.54
N TYR A 127 23.78 -23.10 -5.53
CA TYR A 127 22.90 -21.94 -5.41
C TYR A 127 21.48 -22.33 -4.99
N TRP A 128 20.95 -23.44 -5.53
CA TRP A 128 19.63 -23.95 -5.17
C TRP A 128 19.60 -24.46 -3.73
N ASN A 129 20.60 -25.20 -3.27
CA ASN A 129 20.69 -25.66 -1.89
C ASN A 129 20.76 -24.48 -0.89
N ASP A 130 21.58 -23.47 -1.18
CA ASP A 130 21.67 -22.25 -0.38
C ASP A 130 20.35 -21.48 -0.35
N PHE A 131 19.66 -21.42 -1.50
CA PHE A 131 18.34 -20.82 -1.60
C PHE A 131 17.31 -21.55 -0.72
N LEU A 132 17.27 -22.89 -0.78
CA LEU A 132 16.37 -23.69 0.05
C LEU A 132 16.69 -23.56 1.53
N ALA A 133 17.97 -23.51 1.91
CA ALA A 133 18.40 -23.30 3.28
C ALA A 133 17.89 -21.93 3.80
N LYS A 134 18.02 -20.87 3.00
CA LYS A 134 17.46 -19.55 3.32
C LYS A 134 15.94 -19.60 3.47
N VAL A 135 15.23 -20.22 2.53
CA VAL A 135 13.77 -20.37 2.59
C VAL A 135 13.33 -21.17 3.82
N ARG A 136 14.05 -22.23 4.21
CA ARG A 136 13.77 -23.02 5.41
C ARG A 136 13.97 -22.25 6.71
N GLN A 137 14.92 -21.32 6.74
CA GLN A 137 15.20 -20.45 7.91
C GLN A 137 14.25 -19.25 7.99
N THR A 138 13.53 -18.96 6.90
CA THR A 138 12.64 -17.81 6.77
C THR A 138 11.37 -18.04 7.59
N LYS A 139 11.03 -17.10 8.48
CA LYS A 139 9.78 -17.13 9.27
C LYS A 139 8.63 -16.35 8.61
N SER A 140 8.90 -15.60 7.54
CA SER A 140 7.93 -14.76 6.84
C SER A 140 7.57 -15.26 5.44
N LEU A 141 6.27 -15.42 5.18
CA LEU A 141 5.73 -15.71 3.85
C LEU A 141 6.11 -14.66 2.79
N GLN A 142 6.24 -13.40 3.20
CA GLN A 142 6.61 -12.31 2.29
C GLN A 142 8.05 -12.49 1.80
N GLU A 143 8.95 -12.91 2.68
CA GLU A 143 10.36 -13.18 2.36
C GLU A 143 10.47 -14.41 1.44
N VAL A 144 9.74 -15.49 1.74
CA VAL A 144 9.63 -16.67 0.84
C VAL A 144 9.14 -16.24 -0.55
N TRP A 145 8.10 -15.40 -0.63
CA TRP A 145 7.59 -14.91 -1.90
C TRP A 145 8.57 -13.99 -2.65
N GLN A 146 9.30 -13.14 -1.93
CA GLN A 146 10.37 -12.31 -2.52
C GLN A 146 11.48 -13.18 -3.11
N HIS A 147 11.92 -14.19 -2.37
CA HIS A 147 12.89 -15.19 -2.82
C HIS A 147 12.40 -15.92 -4.07
N VAL A 148 11.14 -16.36 -4.11
CA VAL A 148 10.52 -16.99 -5.29
C VAL A 148 10.48 -16.05 -6.50
N ASN A 149 10.10 -14.78 -6.31
CA ASN A 149 10.06 -13.80 -7.40
C ASN A 149 11.44 -13.44 -7.95
N GLN A 150 12.47 -13.46 -7.10
CA GLN A 150 13.87 -13.32 -7.50
C GLN A 150 14.28 -14.48 -8.41
N VAL A 151 14.01 -15.72 -8.01
CA VAL A 151 14.34 -16.93 -8.81
C VAL A 151 13.60 -16.96 -10.15
N ARG A 152 12.34 -16.52 -10.19
CA ARG A 152 11.54 -16.47 -11.43
C ARG A 152 11.97 -15.39 -12.42
N GLY A 153 12.93 -14.54 -12.07
CA GLY A 153 13.29 -13.37 -12.89
C GLY A 153 12.15 -12.36 -13.05
N LYS A 154 11.11 -12.43 -12.19
CA LYS A 154 9.99 -11.47 -12.21
C LYS A 154 10.32 -10.15 -11.54
N ASN A 155 11.38 -10.10 -10.73
CA ASN A 155 12.03 -8.84 -10.38
C ASN A 155 12.80 -8.34 -11.61
N ARG A 156 12.09 -7.86 -12.62
CA ARG A 156 12.69 -6.93 -13.57
C ARG A 156 13.24 -5.79 -12.73
N ARG A 157 14.54 -5.52 -12.82
CA ARG A 157 15.07 -4.28 -12.28
C ARG A 157 14.19 -3.17 -12.88
N PRO A 158 13.74 -2.18 -12.08
CA PRO A 158 13.19 -0.97 -12.68
C PRO A 158 14.18 -0.56 -13.76
N THR A 159 13.71 -0.40 -15.00
CA THR A 159 14.53 0.21 -16.03
C THR A 159 15.03 1.51 -15.45
N CYS A 160 16.36 1.69 -15.38
CA CYS A 160 16.92 2.97 -14.99
C CYS A 160 16.39 3.99 -15.98
N THR A 161 15.61 4.94 -15.48
CA THR A 161 15.14 6.05 -16.30
C THR A 161 16.38 6.86 -16.69
N PRO A 162 16.54 7.28 -17.96
CA PRO A 162 17.70 8.06 -18.38
C PRO A 162 17.88 9.33 -17.55
N ASP A 163 16.77 9.96 -17.15
CA ASP A 163 16.73 11.11 -16.24
C ASP A 163 15.74 10.89 -15.09
N PRO A 164 16.22 10.38 -13.94
CA PRO A 164 15.41 10.21 -12.73
C PRO A 164 14.90 11.53 -12.15
N ALA A 165 15.64 12.64 -12.30
CA ALA A 165 15.30 13.93 -11.71
C ALA A 165 14.13 14.57 -12.46
N ALA A 166 14.19 14.60 -13.80
CA ALA A 166 13.06 15.03 -14.63
C ALA A 166 11.81 14.18 -14.35
N LYS A 167 11.96 12.86 -14.20
CA LYS A 167 10.82 12.00 -13.88
C LYS A 167 10.24 12.25 -12.50
N ALA A 168 11.08 12.51 -11.49
CA ALA A 168 10.62 12.91 -10.16
C ALA A 168 9.81 14.22 -10.23
N GLN A 169 10.28 15.19 -11.02
CA GLN A 169 9.62 16.47 -11.20
C GLN A 169 8.27 16.35 -11.94
N GLU A 170 8.24 15.56 -13.02
CA GLU A 170 7.00 15.24 -13.76
C GLU A 170 5.95 14.63 -12.83
N LEU A 171 6.32 13.61 -12.04
CA LEU A 171 5.41 12.97 -11.08
C LEU A 171 4.92 13.93 -10.00
N MET A 172 5.78 14.82 -9.51
CA MET A 172 5.41 15.83 -8.53
C MET A 172 4.41 16.83 -9.12
N HIS A 173 4.64 17.29 -10.35
CA HIS A 173 3.73 18.18 -11.07
C HIS A 173 2.35 17.54 -11.26
N ASP A 174 2.30 16.28 -11.72
CA ASP A 174 1.05 15.55 -11.93
C ASP A 174 0.24 15.38 -10.64
N TRP A 175 0.90 15.01 -9.55
CA TRP A 175 0.23 14.82 -8.26
C TRP A 175 -0.16 16.14 -7.58
N LYS A 176 0.62 17.21 -7.77
CA LYS A 176 0.22 18.56 -7.39
C LYS A 176 -1.05 18.97 -8.15
N GLY A 177 -1.08 18.77 -9.47
CA GLY A 177 -2.25 19.05 -10.30
C GLY A 177 -3.49 18.28 -9.84
N ALA A 178 -3.35 16.98 -9.56
CA ALA A 178 -4.44 16.15 -9.06
C ALA A 178 -4.96 16.56 -7.67
N SER A 179 -4.08 17.13 -6.84
CA SER A 179 -4.40 17.60 -5.48
C SER A 179 -4.69 19.10 -5.42
N SER A 180 -4.80 19.78 -6.56
CA SER A 180 -5.08 21.22 -6.62
C SER A 180 -6.58 21.49 -6.71
N LEU A 181 -7.02 22.57 -6.08
CA LEU A 181 -8.40 23.07 -6.23
C LEU A 181 -8.71 23.45 -7.69
N SER A 182 -7.73 24.01 -8.40
CA SER A 182 -7.85 24.38 -9.82
C SER A 182 -8.02 23.17 -10.74
N GLY A 183 -7.59 21.98 -10.31
CA GLY A 183 -7.77 20.71 -11.01
C GLY A 183 -9.19 20.11 -10.90
N LEU A 184 -10.11 20.73 -10.15
CA LEU A 184 -11.52 20.35 -10.09
C LEU A 184 -12.33 21.03 -11.20
N PRO A 185 -13.47 20.48 -11.65
CA PRO A 185 -14.36 21.19 -12.55
C PRO A 185 -14.86 22.50 -11.94
N ARG A 186 -15.03 23.55 -12.75
CA ARG A 186 -15.35 24.92 -12.30
C ARG A 186 -16.54 25.00 -11.32
N HIS A 187 -17.63 24.30 -11.61
CA HIS A 187 -18.80 24.28 -10.74
C HIS A 187 -18.55 23.62 -9.36
N HIS A 188 -17.61 22.67 -9.26
CA HIS A 188 -17.18 22.13 -7.95
C HIS A 188 -16.41 23.20 -7.17
N GLN A 189 -15.54 23.95 -7.85
CA GLN A 189 -14.76 25.01 -7.22
C GLN A 189 -15.66 26.10 -6.66
N GLU A 190 -16.66 26.54 -7.44
CA GLU A 190 -17.65 27.53 -7.05
C GLU A 190 -18.48 27.05 -5.84
N GLU A 191 -18.98 25.80 -5.86
CA GLU A 191 -19.73 25.23 -4.73
C GLU A 191 -18.89 25.16 -3.45
N LEU A 192 -17.63 24.74 -3.55
CA LEU A 192 -16.72 24.70 -2.40
C LEU A 192 -16.39 26.11 -1.87
N ALA A 193 -16.21 27.08 -2.78
CA ALA A 193 -15.92 28.47 -2.42
C ALA A 193 -17.10 29.10 -1.66
N ASN A 194 -18.33 28.85 -2.11
CA ASN A 194 -19.55 29.37 -1.49
C ASN A 194 -19.71 28.93 -0.02
N GLN A 195 -19.25 27.72 0.33
CA GLN A 195 -19.35 27.20 1.70
C GLN A 195 -18.13 27.54 2.58
N ARG A 196 -17.07 28.13 2.00
CA ARG A 196 -15.77 28.29 2.67
C ARG A 196 -15.84 29.14 3.93
N GLN A 197 -16.57 30.26 3.90
CA GLN A 197 -16.67 31.16 5.07
C GLN A 197 -17.42 30.47 6.21
N ARG A 198 -18.61 29.92 5.93
CA ARG A 198 -19.41 29.15 6.90
C ARG A 198 -18.60 28.05 7.56
N ARG A 199 -17.80 27.29 6.80
CA ARG A 199 -16.95 26.22 7.34
C ARG A 199 -15.86 26.77 8.27
N ARG A 200 -15.23 27.90 7.93
CA ARG A 200 -14.25 28.54 8.82
C ARG A 200 -14.87 28.99 10.13
N ASP A 201 -16.05 29.62 10.07
CA ASP A 201 -16.76 30.09 11.26
C ASP A 201 -17.12 28.89 12.17
N LEU A 202 -17.57 27.79 11.57
CA LEU A 202 -17.88 26.55 12.28
C LEU A 202 -16.64 25.97 12.99
N VAL A 203 -15.48 25.99 12.34
CA VAL A 203 -14.21 25.54 12.96
C VAL A 203 -13.85 26.42 14.14
N HIS A 204 -13.84 27.73 13.96
CA HIS A 204 -13.51 28.67 15.04
C HIS A 204 -14.42 28.50 16.26
N GLN A 205 -15.71 28.31 16.05
CA GLN A 205 -16.68 28.10 17.12
C GLN A 205 -16.47 26.79 17.89
N ASN A 206 -15.96 25.74 17.25
CA ASN A 206 -15.82 24.42 17.86
C ASN A 206 -14.42 24.16 18.44
N VAL A 207 -13.37 24.81 17.94
CA VAL A 207 -12.01 24.66 18.47
C VAL A 207 -11.88 25.24 19.88
N ILE A 208 -12.59 26.32 20.19
CA ILE A 208 -12.54 26.97 21.51
C ILE A 208 -13.30 26.22 22.61
N LEU A 209 -14.05 25.17 22.25
CA LEU A 209 -14.87 24.41 23.20
C LEU A 209 -14.03 23.34 23.90
N GLU A 210 -14.35 23.08 25.17
CA GLU A 210 -13.81 21.92 25.87
C GLU A 210 -14.50 20.61 25.46
N ASP A 211 -13.73 19.52 25.55
CA ASP A 211 -14.15 18.15 25.26
C ASP A 211 -13.49 17.18 26.25
N ASP A 212 -14.10 16.00 26.45
CA ASP A 212 -13.52 14.92 27.25
C ASP A 212 -12.15 14.44 26.73
N THR A 213 -11.84 14.69 25.45
CA THR A 213 -10.54 14.39 24.86
C THR A 213 -9.45 15.43 25.19
N CYS A 214 -9.78 16.58 25.79
CA CYS A 214 -8.83 17.66 26.15
C CYS A 214 -7.96 17.35 27.38
N VAL A 215 -7.69 16.07 27.62
CA VAL A 215 -6.80 15.56 28.67
C VAL A 215 -5.40 15.31 28.12
N ALA A 216 -4.39 15.34 28.98
CA ALA A 216 -3.01 15.02 28.60
C ALA A 216 -2.91 13.59 28.03
N ILE A 217 -2.03 13.40 27.06
CA ILE A 217 -1.65 12.09 26.54
C ILE A 217 -0.77 11.42 27.58
N THR A 218 -1.19 10.22 27.99
CA THR A 218 -0.45 9.41 28.97
C THR A 218 0.57 8.51 28.29
N HIS A 219 1.56 8.08 29.04
CA HIS A 219 2.53 7.08 28.58
C HIS A 219 1.84 5.76 28.19
N ASP A 220 0.78 5.36 28.91
CA ASP A 220 0.02 4.14 28.61
C ASP A 220 -0.75 4.22 27.29
N GLU A 221 -1.34 5.39 26.98
CA GLU A 221 -1.96 5.62 25.67
C GLU A 221 -0.96 5.45 24.53
N LEU A 222 0.26 5.98 24.71
CA LEU A 222 1.36 5.83 23.75
C LEU A 222 1.78 4.36 23.60
N LEU A 223 2.03 3.65 24.70
CA LEU A 223 2.39 2.23 24.68
C LEU A 223 1.32 1.37 23.99
N TYR A 224 0.05 1.63 24.28
CA TYR A 224 -1.08 0.96 23.66
C TYR A 224 -1.14 1.19 22.14
N ALA A 225 -0.94 2.45 21.72
CA ALA A 225 -0.92 2.83 20.31
C ALA A 225 0.23 2.17 19.54
N VAL A 226 1.40 2.04 20.16
CA VAL A 226 2.62 1.50 19.51
C VAL A 226 2.60 -0.02 19.44
N LYS A 227 2.07 -0.72 20.45
CA LYS A 227 1.97 -2.19 20.46
C LYS A 227 1.22 -2.77 19.25
N ARG A 228 0.28 -2.00 18.70
CA ARG A 228 -0.53 -2.38 17.52
C ARG A 228 0.02 -1.83 16.20
N GLY A 229 1.08 -1.04 16.25
CA GLY A 229 1.73 -0.46 15.08
C GLY A 229 2.52 -1.49 14.28
N LYS A 230 2.62 -1.28 12.96
CA LYS A 230 3.56 -1.99 12.10
C LYS A 230 4.79 -1.11 11.87
N SER A 231 5.97 -1.71 11.82
CA SER A 231 7.19 -1.02 11.43
C SER A 231 7.11 -0.60 9.96
N THR A 232 6.93 0.69 9.71
CA THR A 232 6.96 1.27 8.36
C THR A 232 8.30 1.91 8.07
N ALA A 233 8.58 2.15 6.79
CA ALA A 233 9.79 2.84 6.39
C ALA A 233 9.76 4.32 6.83
N PRO A 234 10.90 4.92 7.23
CA PRO A 234 10.97 6.25 7.85
C PRO A 234 10.74 7.40 6.88
N GLY A 235 10.40 8.58 7.41
CA GLY A 235 10.28 9.82 6.63
C GLY A 235 11.64 10.41 6.26
N LYS A 236 11.67 11.73 6.04
CA LYS A 236 12.90 12.50 5.74
C LYS A 236 13.86 12.57 6.94
N ASP A 237 13.30 12.52 8.15
CA ASP A 237 14.01 12.47 9.44
C ASP A 237 14.81 11.17 9.66
N GLY A 238 14.49 10.10 8.93
CA GLY A 238 15.21 8.84 9.04
C GLY A 238 14.91 8.04 10.32
N LEU A 239 14.13 8.57 11.26
CA LEU A 239 13.78 7.93 12.54
C LEU A 239 13.02 6.62 12.34
N THR A 240 13.59 5.52 12.81
CA THR A 240 13.02 4.17 12.69
C THR A 240 12.29 3.73 13.95
N TYR A 241 11.37 2.77 13.81
CA TYR A 241 10.60 2.25 14.94
C TYR A 241 11.45 1.55 16.01
N ASN A 242 12.58 0.93 15.68
CA ASN A 242 13.44 0.31 16.69
C ASN A 242 14.10 1.35 17.61
N VAL A 243 14.53 2.49 17.07
CA VAL A 243 15.04 3.63 17.85
C VAL A 243 13.92 4.22 18.71
N LEU A 244 12.78 4.52 18.10
CA LEU A 244 11.66 5.11 18.84
C LEU A 244 11.13 4.20 19.94
N ASN A 245 11.01 2.89 19.70
CA ASN A 245 10.57 1.93 20.70
C ASN A 245 11.54 1.83 21.90
N ALA A 246 12.84 2.04 21.68
CA ALA A 246 13.83 2.07 22.77
C ALA A 246 13.69 3.32 23.65
N ILE A 247 13.35 4.46 23.05
CA ILE A 247 13.11 5.73 23.76
C ILE A 247 11.77 5.69 24.49
N ILE A 248 10.74 5.09 23.89
CA ILE A 248 9.44 4.91 24.55
C ILE A 248 9.54 3.97 25.76
N ALA A 249 10.54 3.10 25.84
CA ALA A 249 10.73 2.25 27.01
C ALA A 249 11.26 3.01 28.25
N ILE A 250 11.69 4.27 28.11
CA ILE A 250 12.11 5.13 29.24
C ILE A 250 10.92 5.38 30.15
N LYS A 251 11.06 5.02 31.44
CA LYS A 251 10.06 5.23 32.48
C LYS A 251 10.20 6.62 33.08
N GLY A 252 9.08 7.23 33.48
CA GLY A 252 9.08 8.57 34.08
C GLY A 252 9.02 9.67 33.02
N ASN A 253 9.96 10.61 33.06
CA ASN A 253 10.01 11.75 32.14
C ASN A 253 10.40 11.27 30.74
N ASN A 254 9.41 11.11 29.86
CA ASN A 254 9.64 10.59 28.52
C ASN A 254 9.55 11.72 27.47
N PRO A 255 10.63 12.00 26.72
CA PRO A 255 10.65 13.12 25.77
C PRO A 255 9.58 13.01 24.68
N ILE A 256 9.17 11.79 24.31
CA ILE A 256 8.14 11.60 23.28
C ILE A 256 6.75 11.94 23.83
N VAL A 257 6.47 11.61 25.10
CA VAL A 257 5.18 11.93 25.73
C VAL A 257 5.03 13.44 25.90
N ASP A 258 6.09 14.11 26.37
CA ASP A 258 6.07 15.56 26.56
C ASP A 258 5.99 16.30 25.22
N LEU A 259 6.72 15.82 24.19
CA LEU A 259 6.57 16.31 22.82
C LEU A 259 5.12 16.19 22.31
N PHE A 260 4.47 15.05 22.55
CA PHE A 260 3.09 14.83 22.12
C PHE A 260 2.12 15.74 22.87
N ASN A 261 2.32 15.93 24.17
CA ASN A 261 1.51 16.84 24.97
C ASN A 261 1.72 18.31 24.55
N MET A 262 2.95 18.75 24.30
CA MET A 262 3.23 20.08 23.76
C MET A 262 2.51 20.32 22.44
N SER A 263 2.58 19.35 21.51
CA SER A 263 1.89 19.44 20.21
C SER A 263 0.37 19.40 20.35
N TYR A 264 -0.16 18.55 21.24
CA TYR A 264 -1.59 18.41 21.44
C TYR A 264 -2.21 19.63 22.14
N ASN A 265 -1.50 20.21 23.11
CA ASN A 265 -1.97 21.37 23.87
C ASN A 265 -1.93 22.67 23.04
N SER A 266 -0.95 22.81 22.14
CA SER A 266 -0.90 23.95 21.22
C SER A 266 -1.79 23.79 20.00
N GLY A 267 -2.31 22.58 19.75
CA GLY A 267 -3.01 22.24 18.52
C GLY A 267 -2.11 22.22 17.27
N GLN A 268 -0.79 22.34 17.44
CA GLN A 268 0.18 22.48 16.34
C GLN A 268 1.09 21.27 16.24
N LEU A 269 1.27 20.77 15.02
CA LEU A 269 2.25 19.73 14.71
C LEU A 269 3.63 20.35 14.51
N PRO A 270 4.70 19.66 14.94
CA PRO A 270 6.05 19.97 14.48
C PRO A 270 6.10 20.14 12.96
N THR A 271 6.73 21.22 12.49
CA THR A 271 6.78 21.60 11.08
C THR A 271 7.35 20.48 10.22
N ALA A 272 8.34 19.75 10.74
CA ALA A 272 8.94 18.59 10.07
C ALA A 272 7.92 17.46 9.77
N TRP A 273 6.86 17.32 10.58
CA TRP A 273 5.84 16.27 10.41
C TRP A 273 4.86 16.59 9.27
N LYS A 274 4.82 17.84 8.81
CA LYS A 274 4.01 18.29 7.65
C LYS A 274 4.69 18.02 6.30
N ASN A 275 5.96 17.63 6.32
CA ASN A 275 6.74 17.31 5.12
C ASN A 275 6.70 15.80 4.83
N ALA A 276 6.24 15.43 3.64
CA ALA A 276 6.16 14.04 3.19
C ALA A 276 7.16 13.75 2.06
N LEU A 277 7.81 12.59 2.11
CA LEU A 277 8.58 12.06 0.99
C LEU A 277 7.73 11.03 0.23
N ILE A 278 7.26 11.37 -0.97
CA ILE A 278 6.44 10.49 -1.79
C ILE A 278 7.32 9.50 -2.54
N VAL A 279 7.04 8.21 -2.36
CA VAL A 279 7.68 7.12 -3.11
C VAL A 279 6.68 6.56 -4.12
N PRO A 280 6.96 6.68 -5.43
CA PRO A 280 6.13 6.10 -6.49
C PRO A 280 6.19 4.57 -6.46
N ILE A 281 5.06 3.90 -6.24
CA ILE A 281 4.95 2.44 -6.35
C ILE A 281 4.32 2.09 -7.71
N PRO A 282 5.00 1.31 -8.57
CA PRO A 282 4.46 0.92 -9.87
C PRO A 282 3.15 0.14 -9.74
N LYS A 283 2.17 0.54 -10.53
CA LYS A 283 0.96 -0.23 -10.84
C LYS A 283 1.23 -1.08 -12.08
N GLY A 284 0.52 -2.21 -12.20
CA GLY A 284 0.70 -3.16 -13.30
C GLY A 284 0.31 -2.64 -14.70
N ASP A 285 -0.24 -1.43 -14.77
CA ASP A 285 -0.69 -0.70 -15.96
C ASP A 285 0.30 0.39 -16.40
N GLY A 286 1.48 0.48 -15.77
CA GLY A 286 2.50 1.51 -16.07
C GLY A 286 2.33 2.82 -15.30
N ASN A 287 1.25 2.99 -14.54
CA ASN A 287 1.05 4.16 -13.67
C ASN A 287 1.74 3.97 -12.31
N PHE A 288 1.83 5.03 -11.50
CA PHE A 288 2.34 4.95 -10.13
C PHE A 288 1.24 5.23 -9.09
N ARG A 289 1.39 4.65 -7.90
CA ARG A 289 0.67 5.07 -6.68
C ARG A 289 1.63 5.89 -5.81
N PRO A 290 1.25 7.12 -5.41
CA PRO A 290 2.05 7.90 -4.48
C PRO A 290 1.92 7.34 -3.08
N ILE A 291 3.02 6.88 -2.47
CA ILE A 291 3.03 6.55 -1.03
C ILE A 291 3.82 7.62 -0.28
N SER A 292 3.14 8.36 0.58
CA SER A 292 3.70 9.39 1.43
C SER A 292 4.41 8.77 2.63
N LEU A 293 5.72 9.02 2.73
CA LEU A 293 6.50 8.70 3.91
C LEU A 293 6.56 9.92 4.83
N THR A 294 5.75 9.90 5.88
CA THR A 294 5.83 10.83 7.01
C THR A 294 6.70 10.26 8.13
N SER A 295 7.14 11.13 9.04
CA SER A 295 7.89 10.77 10.25
C SER A 295 7.25 9.58 10.98
N CYS A 296 8.05 8.62 11.43
CA CYS A 296 7.55 7.52 12.25
C CYS A 296 6.99 8.02 13.59
N LEU A 297 7.54 9.11 14.12
CA LEU A 297 7.10 9.73 15.36
C LEU A 297 5.74 10.41 15.18
N CYS A 298 5.54 11.13 14.06
CA CYS A 298 4.22 11.62 13.66
C CYS A 298 3.18 10.49 13.57
N LYS A 299 3.52 9.37 12.91
CA LYS A 299 2.63 8.20 12.82
C LYS A 299 2.30 7.57 14.18
N MET A 300 3.16 7.72 15.20
CA MET A 300 2.85 7.28 16.56
C MET A 300 1.81 8.21 17.19
N MET A 301 1.97 9.52 17.06
CA MET A 301 0.98 10.51 17.52
C MET A 301 -0.38 10.31 16.82
N GLU A 302 -0.37 10.13 15.49
CA GLU A 302 -1.58 9.81 14.73
C GLU A 302 -2.33 8.58 15.26
N ARG A 303 -1.63 7.54 15.76
CA ARG A 303 -2.28 6.35 16.34
C ARG A 303 -2.94 6.65 17.68
N VAL A 304 -2.29 7.45 18.52
CA VAL A 304 -2.86 7.88 19.80
C VAL A 304 -4.15 8.66 19.54
N LEU A 305 -4.09 9.66 18.66
CA LEU A 305 -5.24 10.50 18.34
C LEU A 305 -6.32 9.77 17.54
N LEU A 306 -5.96 8.77 16.71
CA LEU A 306 -6.93 7.90 16.06
C LEU A 306 -7.77 7.13 17.08
N ASN A 307 -7.18 6.66 18.19
CA ASN A 307 -7.95 5.98 19.24
C ASN A 307 -8.94 6.94 19.92
N ARG A 308 -8.51 8.18 20.23
CA ARG A 308 -9.39 9.23 20.77
C ARG A 308 -10.52 9.59 19.79
N LEU A 309 -10.20 9.74 18.50
CA LEU A 309 -11.18 9.99 17.46
C LEU A 309 -12.21 8.85 17.35
N LEU A 310 -11.75 7.60 17.30
CA LEU A 310 -12.61 6.43 17.21
C LEU A 310 -13.53 6.29 18.43
N TYR A 311 -13.05 6.62 19.62
CA TYR A 311 -13.88 6.67 20.83
C TYR A 311 -15.10 7.59 20.63
N LYS A 312 -14.92 8.75 19.98
CA LYS A 312 -15.99 9.74 19.77
C LYS A 312 -16.94 9.41 18.61
N ILE A 313 -16.42 8.89 17.49
CA ILE A 313 -17.22 8.79 16.24
C ILE A 313 -17.65 7.38 15.86
N SER A 314 -17.07 6.33 16.46
CA SER A 314 -17.29 4.95 15.96
C SER A 314 -18.75 4.52 15.93
N SER A 315 -19.56 4.94 16.92
CA SER A 315 -21.01 4.68 16.99
C SER A 315 -21.85 5.56 16.05
N LYS A 316 -21.28 6.65 15.51
CA LYS A 316 -21.94 7.64 14.65
C LYS A 316 -21.72 7.39 13.15
N LEU A 317 -20.80 6.47 12.80
CA LEU A 317 -20.49 6.13 11.42
C LEU A 317 -21.51 5.15 10.84
N SER A 318 -21.89 5.38 9.57
CA SER A 318 -22.87 4.58 8.85
C SER A 318 -22.49 3.09 8.79
N SER A 319 -23.49 2.22 8.87
CA SER A 319 -23.35 0.77 8.67
C SER A 319 -23.04 0.38 7.20
N ASN A 320 -23.09 1.35 6.28
CA ASN A 320 -22.79 1.18 4.87
C ASN A 320 -21.31 1.41 4.50
N LEU A 321 -20.49 1.88 5.44
CA LEU A 321 -19.04 1.98 5.28
C LEU A 321 -18.33 0.66 5.66
N HIS A 322 -17.56 0.08 4.76
CA HIS A 322 -16.87 -1.18 5.01
C HIS A 322 -15.34 -1.06 4.93
N GLY A 323 -14.83 -0.17 4.07
CA GLY A 323 -13.40 0.05 3.91
C GLY A 323 -12.77 0.64 5.17
N PHE A 324 -11.60 0.14 5.58
CA PHE A 324 -10.85 0.61 6.76
C PHE A 324 -11.60 0.61 8.10
N MET A 325 -12.74 -0.09 8.20
CA MET A 325 -13.53 -0.18 9.41
C MET A 325 -13.19 -1.46 10.19
N LYS A 326 -13.01 -1.35 11.51
CA LYS A 326 -12.77 -2.50 12.38
C LYS A 326 -13.97 -3.45 12.34
N GLY A 327 -13.71 -4.75 12.16
CA GLY A 327 -14.75 -5.77 12.12
C GLY A 327 -15.59 -5.78 10.84
N ARG A 328 -15.19 -5.03 9.80
CA ARG A 328 -15.82 -5.04 8.48
C ARG A 328 -14.80 -5.39 7.41
N SER A 329 -15.26 -5.98 6.32
CA SER A 329 -14.42 -6.59 5.30
C SER A 329 -15.06 -6.49 3.91
N THR A 330 -14.30 -6.84 2.88
CA THR A 330 -14.81 -6.96 1.51
C THR A 330 -15.87 -8.07 1.39
N SER A 331 -15.80 -9.09 2.25
CA SER A 331 -16.81 -10.15 2.38
C SER A 331 -18.20 -9.59 2.67
N ASP A 332 -18.32 -8.64 3.60
CA ASP A 332 -19.60 -8.00 3.92
C ASP A 332 -20.16 -7.26 2.71
N CYS A 333 -19.28 -6.61 1.95
CA CYS A 333 -19.66 -5.96 0.70
C CYS A 333 -20.17 -6.96 -0.32
N PHE A 334 -19.52 -8.12 -0.48
CA PHE A 334 -19.98 -9.18 -1.37
C PHE A 334 -21.33 -9.74 -0.95
N ILE A 335 -21.55 -9.99 0.34
CA ILE A 335 -22.84 -10.48 0.85
C ILE A 335 -23.95 -9.47 0.55
N LYS A 336 -23.78 -8.19 0.92
CA LYS A 336 -24.78 -7.14 0.64
C LYS A 336 -25.05 -7.00 -0.87
N CYS A 337 -23.98 -7.01 -1.66
CA CYS A 337 -23.98 -6.94 -3.11
C CYS A 337 -24.74 -8.10 -3.79
N LEU A 338 -24.63 -9.31 -3.25
CA LEU A 338 -25.22 -10.53 -3.80
C LEU A 338 -26.53 -10.93 -3.14
N ALA A 339 -26.89 -10.33 -2.00
CA ALA A 339 -28.14 -10.58 -1.33
C ALA A 339 -29.29 -10.38 -2.33
N ASN A 340 -30.22 -11.35 -2.35
CA ASN A 340 -31.44 -11.34 -3.19
C ASN A 340 -32.42 -10.26 -2.69
N THR A 341 -31.96 -9.01 -2.68
CA THR A 341 -32.83 -7.84 -2.57
C THR A 341 -33.66 -7.73 -3.85
N PRO A 342 -34.83 -7.06 -3.82
CA PRO A 342 -35.61 -6.78 -5.04
C PRO A 342 -34.86 -5.90 -6.07
N SER A 343 -33.60 -5.55 -5.80
CA SER A 343 -32.71 -4.79 -6.66
C SER A 343 -32.44 -5.49 -7.98
N LYS A 344 -33.09 -5.03 -9.06
CA LYS A 344 -32.86 -5.53 -10.44
C LYS A 344 -31.75 -4.77 -11.16
N CYS A 345 -31.22 -3.72 -10.55
CA CYS A 345 -30.21 -2.83 -11.13
C CYS A 345 -29.15 -2.46 -10.11
N ARG A 346 -27.91 -2.33 -10.57
CA ARG A 346 -26.78 -1.89 -9.74
C ARG A 346 -25.79 -1.07 -10.55
N ALA A 347 -25.20 -0.05 -9.95
CA ALA A 347 -24.08 0.70 -10.48
C ALA A 347 -22.86 0.51 -9.59
N PHE A 348 -21.70 0.34 -10.22
CA PHE A 348 -20.38 0.40 -9.59
C PHE A 348 -19.77 1.73 -9.99
N VAL A 349 -19.70 2.66 -9.04
CA VAL A 349 -19.23 4.03 -9.25
C VAL A 349 -17.76 4.11 -8.87
N ASP A 350 -16.95 4.62 -9.79
CA ASP A 350 -15.52 4.86 -9.62
C ASP A 350 -15.31 6.37 -9.45
N LEU A 351 -14.50 6.77 -8.47
CA LEU A 351 -14.16 8.18 -8.23
C LEU A 351 -12.77 8.49 -8.79
N LYS A 352 -12.61 9.62 -9.50
CA LYS A 352 -11.31 10.05 -10.03
C LYS A 352 -10.41 10.51 -8.88
N GLY A 353 -9.40 9.71 -8.53
CA GLY A 353 -8.35 10.11 -7.58
C GLY A 353 -8.90 10.55 -6.22
N ALA A 354 -9.82 9.77 -5.63
CA ALA A 354 -10.60 10.19 -4.47
C ALA A 354 -9.75 10.63 -3.27
N PHE A 355 -8.67 9.91 -2.97
CA PHE A 355 -7.76 10.26 -1.86
C PHE A 355 -7.02 11.58 -2.08
N ASP A 356 -6.65 11.87 -3.33
CA ASP A 356 -5.89 13.07 -3.72
C ASP A 356 -6.82 14.30 -3.78
N ARG A 357 -8.13 14.07 -4.06
CA ARG A 357 -9.17 15.11 -4.11
C ARG A 357 -10.00 15.25 -2.84
N ALA A 358 -9.73 14.47 -1.81
CA ALA A 358 -10.51 14.51 -0.56
C ALA A 358 -10.44 15.93 0.03
N ASN A 359 -11.58 16.62 0.08
CA ASN A 359 -11.62 18.01 0.52
C ASN A 359 -11.50 18.11 2.05
N LYS A 360 -10.48 18.84 2.52
CA LYS A 360 -10.13 18.98 3.93
C LYS A 360 -11.21 19.71 4.72
N ASP A 361 -11.77 20.78 4.16
CA ASP A 361 -12.83 21.56 4.80
C ASP A 361 -14.09 20.71 5.03
N VAL A 362 -14.44 19.86 4.06
CA VAL A 362 -15.59 18.95 4.18
C VAL A 362 -15.33 17.85 5.22
N ILE A 363 -14.11 17.30 5.28
CA ILE A 363 -13.72 16.34 6.32
C ILE A 363 -13.92 16.97 7.71
N ILE A 364 -13.41 18.19 7.90
CA ILE A 364 -13.48 18.92 9.17
C ILE A 364 -14.94 19.23 9.53
N GLU A 365 -15.75 19.71 8.57
CA GLU A 365 -17.19 19.93 8.76
C GLU A 365 -17.89 18.64 9.23
N GLU A 366 -17.62 17.49 8.59
CA GLU A 366 -18.21 16.21 8.96
C GLU A 366 -17.74 15.69 10.33
N LEU A 367 -16.53 16.03 10.76
CA LEU A 367 -16.05 15.75 12.12
C LEU A 367 -16.82 16.56 13.15
N ILE A 368 -17.05 17.85 12.88
CA ILE A 368 -17.83 18.74 13.75
C ILE A 368 -19.29 18.28 13.84
N VAL A 369 -19.91 17.88 12.72
CA VAL A 369 -21.26 17.28 12.71
C VAL A 369 -21.33 16.02 13.57
N LYS A 370 -20.22 15.28 13.70
CA LYS A 370 -20.10 14.11 14.58
C LYS A 370 -19.71 14.47 16.01
N GLY A 371 -19.64 15.75 16.35
CA GLY A 371 -19.40 16.26 17.70
C GLY A 371 -17.92 16.30 18.10
N ILE A 372 -16.99 16.33 17.14
CA ILE A 372 -15.57 16.58 17.42
C ILE A 372 -15.35 18.08 17.59
N LYS A 373 -14.69 18.45 18.69
CA LYS A 373 -14.44 19.84 19.12
C LYS A 373 -13.16 19.91 19.95
N GLY A 374 -12.75 21.11 20.35
CA GLY A 374 -11.58 21.33 21.22
C GLY A 374 -10.24 20.95 20.58
N ARG A 375 -9.27 20.57 21.43
CA ARG A 375 -7.88 20.28 21.04
C ARG A 375 -7.76 19.20 19.96
N LEU A 376 -8.62 18.18 20.00
CA LEU A 376 -8.61 17.13 18.97
C LEU A 376 -8.99 17.69 17.59
N LEU A 377 -10.00 18.56 17.52
CA LEU A 377 -10.39 19.20 16.27
C LEU A 377 -9.27 20.10 15.75
N GLU A 378 -8.69 20.92 16.63
CA GLU A 378 -7.62 21.86 16.30
C GLU A 378 -6.40 21.14 15.73
N TRP A 379 -5.94 20.08 16.40
CA TRP A 379 -4.81 19.28 15.95
C TRP A 379 -5.08 18.61 14.60
N ILE A 380 -6.31 18.10 14.37
CA ILE A 380 -6.69 17.50 13.07
C ILE A 380 -6.69 18.57 11.96
N CYS A 381 -7.14 19.79 12.25
CA CYS A 381 -7.06 20.90 11.31
C CYS A 381 -5.59 21.16 10.93
N ASP A 382 -4.72 21.34 11.92
CA ASP A 382 -3.30 21.61 11.67
C ASP A 382 -2.60 20.45 10.95
N TYR A 383 -3.03 19.21 11.20
CA TYR A 383 -2.55 18.01 10.51
C TYR A 383 -2.89 18.00 9.01
N LEU A 384 -4.06 18.54 8.62
CA LEU A 384 -4.54 18.55 7.22
C LEU A 384 -3.96 19.70 6.38
N TYR A 385 -3.70 20.87 6.97
CA TYR A 385 -3.23 22.06 6.25
C TYR A 385 -1.70 22.21 6.21
N ASN A 386 -1.23 23.08 5.32
CA ASN A 386 0.18 23.46 5.16
C ASN A 386 1.13 22.26 4.98
N ARG A 387 0.63 21.22 4.31
CA ARG A 387 1.40 20.00 4.03
C ARG A 387 2.20 20.18 2.76
N LYS A 388 3.46 19.78 2.83
CA LYS A 388 4.38 19.80 1.70
C LYS A 388 4.83 18.39 1.34
N ALA A 389 5.19 18.20 0.08
CA ALA A 389 5.66 16.93 -0.43
C ALA A 389 6.80 17.09 -1.43
N GLN A 390 7.67 16.07 -1.47
CA GLN A 390 8.70 15.88 -2.50
C GLN A 390 8.59 14.45 -3.03
N VAL A 391 8.82 14.23 -4.33
CA VAL A 391 8.88 12.89 -4.92
C VAL A 391 10.33 12.39 -4.88
N TRP A 392 10.53 11.18 -4.35
CA TRP A 392 11.79 10.46 -4.45
C TRP A 392 11.69 9.35 -5.50
N PHE A 393 12.44 9.47 -6.59
CA PHE A 393 12.42 8.51 -7.69
C PHE A 393 13.85 8.14 -8.11
N GLN A 394 14.19 6.85 -7.99
CA GLN A 394 15.49 6.28 -8.37
C GLN A 394 16.72 7.06 -7.86
N GLY A 395 16.65 7.64 -6.65
CA GLY A 395 17.75 8.37 -6.02
C GLY A 395 17.73 9.90 -6.24
N ALA A 396 16.86 10.40 -7.11
CA ALA A 396 16.61 11.83 -7.27
C ALA A 396 15.40 12.28 -6.44
N VAL A 397 15.37 13.57 -6.07
CA VAL A 397 14.30 14.22 -5.32
C VAL A 397 13.78 15.41 -6.13
N SER A 398 12.46 15.58 -6.21
CA SER A 398 11.83 16.73 -6.89
C SER A 398 11.91 18.03 -6.07
N SER A 399 11.43 19.13 -6.66
CA SER A 399 11.07 20.32 -5.88
C SER A 399 10.04 19.99 -4.79
N GLU A 400 10.06 20.79 -3.73
CA GLU A 400 9.05 20.76 -2.67
C GLU A 400 7.80 21.52 -3.12
N GLU A 401 6.64 20.88 -2.98
CA GLU A 401 5.36 21.45 -3.38
C GLU A 401 4.35 21.35 -2.24
N THR A 402 3.45 22.33 -2.16
CA THR A 402 2.31 22.32 -1.24
C THR A 402 1.14 21.54 -1.86
N LEU A 403 0.48 20.70 -1.06
CA LEU A 403 -0.69 19.93 -1.49
C LEU A 403 -1.96 20.51 -0.88
N ASP A 404 -2.80 21.12 -1.72
CA ASP A 404 -4.01 21.85 -1.29
C ASP A 404 -5.11 20.90 -0.80
N LEU A 405 -5.35 19.82 -1.54
CA LEU A 405 -6.35 18.80 -1.27
C LEU A 405 -5.73 17.47 -0.85
N GLY A 406 -6.60 16.57 -0.45
CA GLY A 406 -6.26 15.19 -0.18
C GLY A 406 -5.73 14.95 1.23
N THR A 407 -5.55 13.68 1.52
CA THR A 407 -4.91 13.21 2.76
C THR A 407 -3.67 12.38 2.42
N PRO A 408 -2.61 12.40 3.24
CA PRO A 408 -1.38 11.68 2.92
C PRO A 408 -1.62 10.17 2.79
N GLN A 409 -1.40 9.61 1.59
CA GLN A 409 -1.51 8.16 1.36
C GLN A 409 -0.39 7.42 2.10
N GLY A 410 -0.73 6.65 3.14
CA GLY A 410 0.25 5.92 3.97
C GLY A 410 0.44 6.49 5.39
N SER A 411 -0.30 7.54 5.74
CA SER A 411 -0.52 7.96 7.12
C SER A 411 -1.56 7.06 7.81
N VAL A 412 -1.52 7.04 9.14
CA VAL A 412 -2.40 6.24 10.00
C VAL A 412 -3.78 6.89 10.16
N LEU A 413 -3.84 8.21 10.25
CA LEU A 413 -5.11 8.94 10.45
C LEU A 413 -5.90 9.10 9.13
N SER A 414 -5.20 9.23 7.99
CA SER A 414 -5.81 9.47 6.67
C SER A 414 -6.99 8.56 6.31
N PRO A 415 -6.94 7.21 6.50
CA PRO A 415 -8.06 6.34 6.12
C PRO A 415 -9.34 6.64 6.90
N MET A 416 -9.24 7.01 8.18
CA MET A 416 -10.41 7.36 9.00
C MET A 416 -10.98 8.74 8.64
N LEU A 417 -10.11 9.71 8.33
CA LEU A 417 -10.53 11.02 7.83
C LEU A 417 -11.24 10.89 6.47
N PHE A 418 -10.70 10.04 5.58
CA PHE A 418 -11.35 9.72 4.31
C PHE A 418 -12.70 9.02 4.51
N ASN A 419 -12.80 8.06 5.44
CA ASN A 419 -14.08 7.46 5.78
C ASN A 419 -15.08 8.47 6.34
N THR A 420 -14.63 9.49 7.08
CA THR A 420 -15.49 10.56 7.60
C THR A 420 -16.09 11.40 6.47
N LEU A 421 -15.33 11.64 5.40
CA LEU A 421 -15.84 12.24 4.17
C LEU A 421 -16.87 11.31 3.49
N MET A 422 -16.52 10.05 3.26
CA MET A 422 -17.39 9.08 2.59
C MET A 422 -18.67 8.76 3.39
N ASP A 423 -18.63 8.93 4.71
CA ASP A 423 -19.79 8.78 5.60
C ASP A 423 -20.93 9.72 5.22
N LYS A 424 -20.64 10.91 4.68
CA LYS A 424 -21.64 11.84 4.17
C LYS A 424 -22.50 11.20 3.07
N ILE A 425 -21.88 10.47 2.15
CA ILE A 425 -22.58 9.68 1.12
C ILE A 425 -23.29 8.48 1.78
N ALA A 426 -22.64 7.82 2.73
CA ALA A 426 -23.16 6.62 3.37
C ALA A 426 -24.41 6.84 4.24
N ARG A 427 -24.61 8.07 4.76
CA ARG A 427 -25.77 8.50 5.54
C ARG A 427 -26.84 9.22 4.71
N TYR A 428 -26.55 9.53 3.45
CA TYR A 428 -27.49 10.26 2.60
C TYR A 428 -28.73 9.42 2.29
N GLU A 429 -29.90 10.07 2.35
CA GLU A 429 -31.20 9.44 2.08
C GLU A 429 -31.48 9.42 0.57
N PHE A 430 -31.03 8.34 -0.08
CA PHE A 430 -31.34 8.04 -1.48
C PHE A 430 -32.81 7.58 -1.67
N PRO A 431 -33.33 7.52 -2.92
CA PRO A 431 -34.71 7.14 -3.17
C PRO A 431 -35.07 5.79 -2.53
N GLN A 432 -36.29 5.65 -2.03
CA GLN A 432 -36.75 4.45 -1.31
C GLN A 432 -36.47 3.16 -2.08
N GLY A 433 -35.89 2.18 -1.37
CA GLY A 433 -35.43 0.92 -1.94
C GLY A 433 -34.05 1.00 -2.60
N THR A 434 -33.27 2.04 -2.30
CA THR A 434 -31.86 2.16 -2.71
C THR A 434 -30.93 1.65 -1.60
N GLN A 435 -30.06 0.71 -1.94
CA GLN A 435 -29.00 0.24 -1.07
C GLN A 435 -27.66 0.83 -1.53
N VAL A 436 -26.90 1.37 -0.58
CA VAL A 436 -25.56 1.90 -0.81
C VAL A 436 -24.54 1.06 -0.05
N ILE A 437 -23.47 0.68 -0.72
CA ILE A 437 -22.34 -0.08 -0.15
C ILE A 437 -21.07 0.67 -0.51
N ILE A 438 -20.27 1.05 0.49
CA ILE A 438 -19.04 1.81 0.26
C ILE A 438 -17.86 1.05 0.86
N TYR A 439 -16.85 0.81 0.04
CA TYR A 439 -15.56 0.29 0.48
C TYR A 439 -14.46 1.25 0.05
N ALA A 440 -14.02 2.12 0.98
CA ALA A 440 -13.15 3.23 0.65
C ALA A 440 -13.75 4.08 -0.49
N ASP A 441 -13.10 4.17 -1.65
CA ASP A 441 -13.54 4.92 -2.82
C ASP A 441 -14.47 4.12 -3.76
N ASP A 442 -14.56 2.80 -3.60
CA ASP A 442 -15.50 1.97 -4.36
C ASP A 442 -16.92 2.11 -3.81
N ILE A 443 -17.85 2.64 -4.62
CA ILE A 443 -19.26 2.79 -4.26
C ILE A 443 -20.12 1.86 -5.11
N VAL A 444 -21.05 1.15 -4.48
CA VAL A 444 -22.11 0.39 -5.16
C VAL A 444 -23.47 0.97 -4.76
N ILE A 445 -24.27 1.30 -5.76
CA ILE A 445 -25.68 1.68 -5.59
C ILE A 445 -26.55 0.59 -6.22
N GLN A 446 -27.50 0.04 -5.46
CA GLN A 446 -28.42 -1.00 -5.92
C GLN A 446 -29.87 -0.50 -5.76
N CYS A 447 -30.68 -0.69 -6.80
CA CYS A 447 -32.08 -0.27 -6.83
C CYS A 447 -32.94 -1.28 -7.58
N GLU A 448 -34.25 -1.23 -7.35
CA GLU A 448 -35.24 -2.09 -8.02
C GLU A 448 -35.39 -1.78 -9.51
N THR A 449 -35.24 -0.51 -9.92
CA THR A 449 -35.48 -0.07 -11.30
C THR A 449 -34.37 0.83 -11.84
N PRO A 450 -34.16 0.89 -13.17
CA PRO A 450 -33.17 1.77 -13.80
C PRO A 450 -33.48 3.26 -13.58
N ARG A 451 -34.76 3.61 -13.45
CA ARG A 451 -35.21 4.98 -13.16
C ARG A 451 -34.78 5.41 -11.76
N LYS A 452 -35.02 4.57 -10.74
CA LYS A 452 -34.53 4.81 -9.37
C LYS A 452 -33.01 4.91 -9.34
N LEU A 453 -32.32 4.02 -10.06
CA LEU A 453 -30.86 4.05 -10.16
C LEU A 453 -30.34 5.36 -10.79
N SER A 454 -31.00 5.86 -11.84
CA SER A 454 -30.62 7.14 -12.47
C SER A 454 -30.78 8.30 -11.49
N SER A 455 -31.91 8.36 -10.79
CA SER A 455 -32.17 9.40 -9.78
C SER A 455 -31.16 9.34 -8.61
N ALA A 456 -30.84 8.14 -8.12
CA ALA A 456 -29.84 7.97 -7.07
C ALA A 456 -28.44 8.41 -7.53
N LEU A 457 -28.09 8.15 -8.78
CA LEU A 457 -26.81 8.55 -9.36
C LEU A 457 -26.71 10.06 -9.60
N GLU A 458 -27.81 10.72 -9.96
CA GLU A 458 -27.87 12.18 -10.06
C GLU A 458 -27.71 12.84 -8.67
N GLN A 459 -28.38 12.31 -7.64
CA GLN A 459 -28.20 12.77 -6.25
C GLN A 459 -26.76 12.53 -5.77
N LEU A 460 -26.17 11.37 -6.08
CA LEU A 460 -24.76 11.09 -5.77
C LEU A 460 -23.84 12.10 -6.46
N SER A 461 -24.08 12.42 -7.73
CA SER A 461 -23.30 13.42 -8.47
C SER A 461 -23.34 14.78 -7.78
N SER A 462 -24.53 15.24 -7.37
CA SER A 462 -24.71 16.49 -6.62
C SER A 462 -23.93 16.49 -5.29
N LEU A 463 -23.93 15.37 -4.55
CA LEU A 463 -23.15 15.26 -3.32
C LEU A 463 -21.65 15.29 -3.59
N CYS A 464 -21.19 14.59 -4.63
CA CYS A 464 -19.79 14.62 -5.04
C CYS A 464 -19.32 16.05 -5.35
N VAL A 465 -20.17 16.87 -5.99
CA VAL A 465 -19.88 18.30 -6.22
C VAL A 465 -19.62 19.04 -4.92
N GLN A 466 -20.54 18.95 -3.95
CA GLN A 466 -20.41 19.60 -2.63
C GLN A 466 -19.18 19.14 -1.83
N MET A 467 -18.74 17.91 -2.08
CA MET A 467 -17.60 17.27 -1.42
C MET A 467 -16.27 17.48 -2.14
N GLY A 468 -16.26 18.07 -3.34
CA GLY A 468 -15.06 18.19 -4.18
C GLY A 468 -14.59 16.87 -4.81
N LEU A 469 -15.45 15.84 -4.83
CA LEU A 469 -15.18 14.55 -5.45
C LEU A 469 -15.67 14.54 -6.89
N VAL A 470 -15.02 13.77 -7.77
CA VAL A 470 -15.38 13.70 -9.20
C VAL A 470 -15.66 12.25 -9.57
N ILE A 471 -16.85 11.98 -10.11
CA ILE A 471 -17.20 10.65 -10.63
C ILE A 471 -16.46 10.38 -11.93
N ASN A 472 -15.98 9.15 -12.10
CA ASN A 472 -15.39 8.66 -13.32
C ASN A 472 -16.45 7.99 -14.19
N GLU A 473 -17.07 8.76 -15.08
CA GLU A 473 -18.17 8.30 -15.93
C GLU A 473 -17.73 7.13 -16.83
N ALA A 474 -16.49 7.17 -17.32
CA ALA A 474 -15.93 6.15 -18.19
C ALA A 474 -15.66 4.82 -17.48
N LYS A 475 -15.27 4.85 -16.19
CA LYS A 475 -15.04 3.64 -15.38
C LYS A 475 -16.26 3.18 -14.60
N THR A 476 -17.23 4.06 -14.38
CA THR A 476 -18.51 3.72 -13.79
C THR A 476 -19.28 2.80 -14.73
N LYS A 477 -19.79 1.69 -14.21
CA LYS A 477 -20.52 0.68 -14.99
C LYS A 477 -21.78 0.26 -14.26
N PHE A 478 -22.79 -0.18 -15.01
CA PHE A 478 -24.01 -0.71 -14.42
C PHE A 478 -24.33 -2.12 -14.90
N GLN A 479 -25.06 -2.87 -14.08
CA GLN A 479 -25.59 -4.18 -14.40
C GLN A 479 -27.09 -4.22 -14.10
N THR A 480 -27.83 -5.01 -14.87
CA THR A 480 -29.26 -5.25 -14.62
C THR A 480 -29.68 -6.62 -15.14
N SER A 481 -30.61 -7.26 -14.43
CA SER A 481 -31.31 -8.48 -14.86
C SER A 481 -32.38 -8.23 -15.91
N LEU A 482 -32.83 -6.98 -16.06
CA LEU A 482 -33.87 -6.61 -17.01
C LEU A 482 -33.40 -6.85 -18.45
N ARG A 483 -34.25 -7.46 -19.27
CA ARG A 483 -33.96 -7.71 -20.69
C ARG A 483 -33.82 -6.38 -21.44
N VAL A 484 -34.88 -5.57 -21.38
CA VAL A 484 -34.93 -4.22 -21.95
C VAL A 484 -34.78 -3.20 -20.82
N CYS A 485 -33.85 -2.27 -20.98
CA CYS A 485 -33.54 -1.26 -19.98
C CYS A 485 -32.93 -0.04 -20.66
N ARG A 486 -33.47 1.15 -20.37
CA ARG A 486 -32.81 2.41 -20.73
C ARG A 486 -31.60 2.60 -19.81
N ALA A 487 -30.44 2.85 -20.41
CA ALA A 487 -29.20 3.06 -19.66
C ALA A 487 -29.37 4.20 -18.65
N PRO A 488 -29.04 3.99 -17.36
CA PRO A 488 -28.95 5.06 -16.38
C PRO A 488 -27.97 6.13 -16.82
N ARG A 489 -28.21 7.37 -16.39
CA ARG A 489 -27.38 8.53 -16.76
C ARG A 489 -26.74 9.15 -15.53
N ILE A 490 -25.54 9.70 -15.71
CA ILE A 490 -24.84 10.58 -14.77
C ILE A 490 -24.50 11.84 -15.53
N ASN A 491 -24.93 13.01 -15.04
CA ASN A 491 -24.70 14.30 -15.71
C ASN A 491 -25.11 14.29 -17.20
N GLY A 492 -26.25 13.64 -17.50
CA GLY A 492 -26.75 13.47 -18.87
C GLY A 492 -26.06 12.38 -19.71
N VAL A 493 -24.92 11.84 -19.27
CA VAL A 493 -24.13 10.82 -19.99
C VAL A 493 -24.64 9.41 -19.66
N PRO A 494 -24.98 8.56 -20.65
CA PRO A 494 -25.39 7.18 -20.40
C PRO A 494 -24.22 6.32 -19.93
N ILE A 495 -24.44 5.55 -18.86
CA ILE A 495 -23.44 4.63 -18.32
C ILE A 495 -23.45 3.34 -19.12
N THR A 496 -22.27 2.73 -19.30
CA THR A 496 -22.16 1.46 -20.03
C THR A 496 -22.72 0.29 -19.21
N ARG A 497 -23.59 -0.52 -19.83
CA ARG A 497 -24.06 -1.81 -19.29
C ARG A 497 -22.96 -2.86 -19.46
N VAL A 498 -22.67 -3.63 -18.41
CA VAL A 498 -21.71 -4.75 -18.49
C VAL A 498 -22.33 -6.05 -17.96
N PRO A 499 -21.99 -7.22 -18.53
CA PRO A 499 -22.46 -8.51 -18.01
C PRO A 499 -21.75 -8.90 -16.71
N THR A 500 -20.48 -8.51 -16.57
CA THR A 500 -19.62 -8.78 -15.41
C THR A 500 -18.82 -7.53 -15.04
N TYR A 501 -18.52 -7.36 -13.76
CA TYR A 501 -17.71 -6.24 -13.25
C TYR A 501 -16.73 -6.74 -12.19
N LYS A 502 -15.48 -6.28 -12.22
CA LYS A 502 -14.47 -6.64 -11.23
C LYS A 502 -14.62 -5.75 -10.00
N TYR A 503 -15.35 -6.22 -8.99
CA TYR A 503 -15.57 -5.52 -7.72
C TYR A 503 -14.67 -6.09 -6.63
N LEU A 504 -13.88 -5.24 -5.95
CA LEU A 504 -12.98 -5.62 -4.85
C LEU A 504 -12.08 -6.84 -5.19
N GLY A 505 -11.66 -6.94 -6.45
CA GLY A 505 -10.77 -8.00 -6.94
C GLY A 505 -11.45 -9.25 -7.52
N VAL A 506 -12.76 -9.41 -7.36
CA VAL A 506 -13.53 -10.58 -7.85
C VAL A 506 -14.52 -10.14 -8.92
N GLN A 507 -14.70 -10.95 -9.97
CA GLN A 507 -15.74 -10.69 -10.97
C GLN A 507 -17.13 -10.99 -10.38
N ILE A 508 -18.05 -10.05 -10.53
CA ILE A 508 -19.43 -10.15 -10.07
C ILE A 508 -20.37 -9.95 -11.26
N SER A 509 -21.46 -10.70 -11.27
CA SER A 509 -22.52 -10.59 -12.25
C SER A 509 -23.88 -10.57 -11.55
N HIS A 510 -24.85 -9.92 -12.19
CA HIS A 510 -26.24 -9.96 -11.73
C HIS A 510 -26.86 -11.36 -11.92
N LYS A 511 -26.42 -12.13 -12.93
CA LYS A 511 -26.85 -13.52 -13.13
C LYS A 511 -25.67 -14.44 -12.81
N LYS A 512 -25.94 -15.66 -12.32
CA LYS A 512 -24.88 -16.66 -12.13
C LYS A 512 -24.08 -16.80 -13.42
N CYS A 513 -22.82 -16.40 -13.40
CA CYS A 513 -21.97 -16.32 -14.58
C CYS A 513 -20.65 -17.05 -14.34
N VAL A 514 -20.40 -18.09 -15.15
CA VAL A 514 -19.19 -18.93 -15.06
C VAL A 514 -17.91 -18.13 -15.21
N GLN A 515 -17.96 -16.94 -15.83
CA GLN A 515 -16.82 -16.01 -15.90
C GLN A 515 -16.23 -15.70 -14.52
N THR A 516 -17.06 -15.68 -13.46
CA THR A 516 -16.59 -15.52 -12.07
C THR A 516 -15.62 -16.63 -11.67
N VAL A 517 -15.99 -17.88 -11.96
CA VAL A 517 -15.15 -19.06 -11.70
C VAL A 517 -13.89 -19.03 -12.57
N THR A 518 -14.04 -18.67 -13.85
CA THR A 518 -12.91 -18.53 -14.79
C THR A 518 -11.91 -17.48 -14.32
N HIS A 519 -12.37 -16.33 -13.81
CA HIS A 519 -11.51 -15.30 -13.25
C HIS A 519 -10.69 -15.82 -12.07
N VAL A 520 -11.34 -16.52 -11.12
CA VAL A 520 -10.63 -17.13 -9.97
C VAL A 520 -9.63 -18.19 -10.44
N ARG A 521 -9.98 -19.01 -11.43
CA ARG A 521 -9.06 -19.96 -12.07
C ARG A 521 -7.84 -19.24 -12.64
N ASP A 522 -8.04 -18.17 -13.39
CA ASP A 522 -6.99 -17.46 -14.13
C ASP A 522 -6.03 -16.68 -13.22
N ILE A 523 -6.50 -16.23 -12.06
CA ILE A 523 -5.60 -15.68 -11.04
C ILE A 523 -4.81 -16.80 -10.33
N CYS A 524 -5.40 -17.98 -10.08
CA CYS A 524 -4.75 -19.07 -9.36
C CYS A 524 -3.75 -19.85 -10.23
N LEU A 525 -4.09 -20.15 -11.48
CA LEU A 525 -3.31 -21.03 -12.36
C LEU A 525 -1.83 -20.61 -12.51
N PRO A 526 -1.46 -19.33 -12.73
CA PRO A 526 -0.07 -18.89 -12.87
C PRO A 526 0.79 -19.06 -11.61
N ARG A 527 0.18 -19.38 -10.46
CA ARG A 527 0.85 -19.59 -9.17
C ARG A 527 1.25 -21.05 -8.94
N LEU A 528 0.76 -21.99 -9.76
CA LEU A 528 1.28 -23.37 -9.76
C LEU A 528 2.72 -23.45 -10.28
N ALA A 529 3.10 -22.58 -11.22
CA ALA A 529 4.46 -22.57 -11.75
C ALA A 529 5.53 -22.37 -10.67
N PRO A 530 5.46 -21.34 -9.79
CA PRO A 530 6.39 -21.24 -8.67
C PRO A 530 6.33 -22.42 -7.70
N LEU A 531 5.14 -22.99 -7.45
CA LEU A 531 5.01 -24.17 -6.60
C LEU A 531 5.79 -25.36 -7.19
N ARG A 532 5.70 -25.60 -8.50
CA ARG A 532 6.50 -26.63 -9.20
C ARG A 532 8.00 -26.38 -9.10
N VAL A 533 8.42 -25.13 -9.23
CA VAL A 533 9.84 -24.75 -9.09
C VAL A 533 10.35 -25.07 -7.68
N LEU A 534 9.54 -24.81 -6.65
CA LEU A 534 9.87 -25.15 -5.26
C LEU A 534 9.86 -26.67 -5.00
N ALA A 535 8.98 -27.40 -5.67
CA ALA A 535 8.75 -28.83 -5.45
C ALA A 535 9.72 -29.77 -6.22
N ASN A 536 10.69 -29.23 -6.96
CA ASN A 536 11.54 -29.99 -7.88
C ASN A 536 11.99 -31.37 -7.33
N SER A 537 11.66 -32.44 -8.06
CA SER A 537 11.48 -33.83 -7.59
C SER A 537 12.72 -34.54 -7.01
N GLY A 538 13.89 -33.90 -7.00
CA GLY A 538 15.11 -34.47 -6.42
C GLY A 538 15.67 -33.71 -5.21
N ARG A 539 15.32 -32.43 -5.03
CA ARG A 539 15.88 -31.52 -3.99
C ARG A 539 14.93 -30.34 -3.70
N GLY A 540 13.62 -30.57 -3.66
CA GLY A 540 12.63 -29.52 -3.41
C GLY A 540 12.65 -29.01 -1.95
N VAL A 541 11.88 -27.96 -1.66
CA VAL A 541 11.53 -27.65 -0.26
C VAL A 541 10.61 -28.76 0.28
N GLY A 542 10.68 -29.04 1.57
CA GLY A 542 9.85 -30.09 2.18
C GLY A 542 8.35 -29.79 2.08
N ILE A 543 7.54 -30.86 2.19
CA ILE A 543 6.06 -30.80 2.14
C ILE A 543 5.47 -29.68 3.01
N PRO A 544 5.92 -29.42 4.26
CA PRO A 544 5.36 -28.34 5.07
C PRO A 544 5.45 -26.95 4.41
N ILE A 545 6.58 -26.66 3.74
CA ILE A 545 6.80 -25.37 3.07
C ILE A 545 5.97 -25.29 1.78
N LEU A 546 5.87 -26.39 1.02
CA LEU A 546 5.03 -26.44 -0.18
C LEU A 546 3.54 -26.26 0.17
N ARG A 547 3.06 -26.92 1.22
CA ARG A 547 1.69 -26.77 1.75
C ARG A 547 1.45 -25.33 2.22
N MET A 548 2.38 -24.76 2.98
CA MET A 548 2.31 -23.39 3.44
C MET A 548 2.23 -22.39 2.26
N PHE A 549 3.03 -22.60 1.22
CA PHE A 549 2.96 -21.81 -0.01
C PHE A 549 1.58 -21.93 -0.67
N TYR A 550 1.07 -23.15 -0.84
CA TYR A 550 -0.23 -23.39 -1.43
C TYR A 550 -1.34 -22.65 -0.67
N ILE A 551 -1.40 -22.81 0.66
CA ILE A 551 -2.40 -22.15 1.52
C ILE A 551 -2.33 -20.63 1.35
N SER A 552 -1.12 -20.07 1.38
CA SER A 552 -0.91 -18.63 1.44
C SER A 552 -1.04 -17.90 0.10
N VAL A 553 -0.70 -18.57 -1.01
CA VAL A 553 -0.59 -17.93 -2.34
C VAL A 553 -1.73 -18.32 -3.27
N ILE A 554 -2.23 -19.56 -3.17
CA ILE A 554 -3.26 -20.12 -4.06
C ILE A 554 -4.59 -20.22 -3.33
N ARG A 555 -4.66 -20.99 -2.23
CA ARG A 555 -5.91 -21.22 -1.49
C ARG A 555 -6.49 -19.92 -0.95
N SER A 556 -5.67 -19.02 -0.43
CA SER A 556 -6.09 -17.70 0.05
C SER A 556 -6.89 -16.87 -0.96
N LEU A 557 -6.63 -17.02 -2.26
CA LEU A 557 -7.40 -16.36 -3.32
C LEU A 557 -8.77 -17.00 -3.53
N ILE A 558 -8.84 -18.32 -3.41
CA ILE A 558 -10.08 -19.10 -3.49
C ILE A 558 -10.94 -18.77 -2.26
N ASP A 559 -10.34 -18.81 -1.07
CA ASP A 559 -11.00 -18.48 0.20
C ASP A 559 -11.54 -17.04 0.18
N TYR A 560 -10.76 -16.09 -0.34
CA TYR A 560 -11.21 -14.70 -0.52
C TYR A 560 -12.44 -14.58 -1.44
N ALA A 561 -12.52 -15.40 -2.49
CA ALA A 561 -13.64 -15.41 -3.43
C ALA A 561 -14.80 -16.33 -2.99
N ALA A 562 -14.67 -17.08 -1.89
CA ALA A 562 -15.57 -18.16 -1.51
C ALA A 562 -17.04 -17.73 -1.41
N ILE A 563 -17.29 -16.54 -0.85
CA ILE A 563 -18.65 -15.97 -0.71
C ILE A 563 -19.32 -15.76 -2.08
N VAL A 564 -18.55 -15.40 -3.09
CA VAL A 564 -19.07 -15.26 -4.45
C VAL A 564 -19.18 -16.64 -5.10
N LEU A 565 -18.29 -17.57 -4.79
CA LEU A 565 -18.25 -18.91 -5.39
C LEU A 565 -19.35 -19.86 -4.87
N VAL A 566 -19.87 -19.64 -3.66
CA VAL A 566 -20.89 -20.52 -3.03
C VAL A 566 -22.19 -20.65 -3.85
N GLN A 567 -22.46 -19.72 -4.77
CA GLN A 567 -23.65 -19.73 -5.61
C GLN A 567 -23.58 -20.73 -6.79
N PHE A 568 -22.40 -21.32 -7.06
CA PHE A 568 -22.15 -22.20 -8.22
C PHE A 568 -22.22 -23.68 -7.83
N SER A 569 -22.62 -24.54 -8.77
CA SER A 569 -22.64 -25.99 -8.55
C SER A 569 -21.24 -26.59 -8.52
N MET A 570 -21.08 -27.78 -7.94
CA MET A 570 -19.80 -28.51 -7.94
C MET A 570 -19.25 -28.71 -9.37
N THR A 571 -20.13 -29.00 -10.34
CA THR A 571 -19.73 -29.11 -11.75
C THR A 571 -19.13 -27.81 -12.29
N GLN A 572 -19.71 -26.67 -11.92
CA GLN A 572 -19.20 -25.35 -12.32
C GLN A 572 -17.89 -25.00 -11.62
N LEU A 573 -17.69 -25.45 -10.38
CA LEU A 573 -16.47 -25.20 -9.59
C LEU A 573 -15.29 -26.12 -9.93
N ARG A 574 -15.53 -27.17 -10.73
CA ARG A 574 -14.50 -28.13 -11.18
C ARG A 574 -13.18 -27.49 -11.68
N PRO A 575 -13.17 -26.38 -12.44
CA PRO A 575 -11.92 -25.74 -12.85
C PRO A 575 -11.03 -25.28 -11.69
N ILE A 576 -11.62 -24.86 -10.57
CA ILE A 576 -10.89 -24.46 -9.36
C ILE A 576 -10.38 -25.70 -8.63
N GLU A 577 -11.21 -26.74 -8.50
CA GLU A 577 -10.84 -28.02 -7.89
C GLU A 577 -9.65 -28.67 -8.61
N LEU A 578 -9.63 -28.64 -9.94
CA LEU A 578 -8.49 -29.15 -10.72
C LEU A 578 -7.17 -28.45 -10.39
N ILE A 579 -7.19 -27.15 -10.07
CA ILE A 579 -6.00 -26.42 -9.63
C ILE A 579 -5.54 -26.91 -8.25
N GLN A 580 -6.48 -27.14 -7.33
CA GLN A 580 -6.17 -27.64 -6.00
C GLN A 580 -5.57 -29.05 -6.08
N ASN A 581 -6.16 -29.94 -6.89
CA ASN A 581 -5.68 -31.30 -7.10
C ASN A 581 -4.28 -31.31 -7.74
N GLU A 582 -4.03 -30.47 -8.74
CA GLU A 582 -2.69 -30.31 -9.33
C GLU A 582 -1.69 -29.78 -8.29
N ALA A 583 -2.08 -28.84 -7.43
CA ALA A 583 -1.22 -28.38 -6.35
C ALA A 583 -0.86 -29.51 -5.37
N MET A 584 -1.83 -30.35 -4.98
CA MET A 584 -1.59 -31.51 -4.11
C MET A 584 -0.63 -32.51 -4.74
N ARG A 585 -0.81 -32.84 -6.03
CA ARG A 585 0.14 -33.70 -6.76
C ARG A 585 1.55 -33.15 -6.75
N ILE A 586 1.70 -31.83 -6.96
CA ILE A 586 3.01 -31.17 -6.91
C ILE A 586 3.61 -31.25 -5.50
N ILE A 587 2.81 -31.02 -4.45
CA ILE A 587 3.26 -31.05 -3.06
C ILE A 587 3.75 -32.45 -2.67
N LEU A 588 3.01 -33.49 -3.07
CA LEU A 588 3.31 -34.88 -2.74
C LEU A 588 4.32 -35.53 -3.69
N GLY A 589 4.71 -34.86 -4.78
CA GLY A 589 5.60 -35.42 -5.80
C GLY A 589 4.94 -36.51 -6.65
N CYS A 590 3.61 -36.59 -6.66
CA CYS A 590 2.87 -37.59 -7.42
C CYS A 590 2.84 -37.26 -8.93
N PRO A 591 2.79 -38.28 -9.81
CA PRO A 591 2.60 -38.05 -11.24
C PRO A 591 1.23 -37.39 -11.50
N ARG A 592 1.10 -36.68 -12.62
CA ARG A 592 -0.18 -36.03 -13.01
C ARG A 592 -1.36 -37.00 -13.12
N THR A 593 -1.08 -38.27 -13.38
CA THR A 593 -2.05 -39.36 -13.50
C THR A 593 -2.50 -39.94 -12.16
N ALA A 594 -1.91 -39.52 -11.03
CA ALA A 594 -2.31 -40.01 -9.71
C ALA A 594 -3.79 -39.72 -9.43
N LYS A 595 -4.51 -40.77 -9.01
CA LYS A 595 -5.92 -40.70 -8.60
C LYS A 595 -6.08 -39.81 -7.37
N ILE A 596 -7.19 -39.09 -7.29
CA ILE A 596 -7.46 -38.15 -6.18
C ILE A 596 -7.59 -38.90 -4.85
N GLU A 597 -8.13 -40.12 -4.86
CA GLU A 597 -8.27 -40.99 -3.67
C GLU A 597 -6.93 -41.31 -2.99
N VAL A 598 -5.81 -41.12 -3.70
CA VAL A 598 -4.44 -41.40 -3.24
C VAL A 598 -3.72 -40.13 -2.75
N LEU A 599 -4.30 -38.94 -3.00
CA LEU A 599 -3.76 -37.63 -2.62
C LEU A 599 -4.35 -37.18 -1.28
#